data_AF-A0A031LN32-F1
#
_entry.id   AF-A0A031LN32-F1
#
_cell.length_a   1.000
_cell.length_b   1.000
_cell.length_c   1.000
_cell.angle_alpha   90.00
_cell.angle_beta   90.00
_cell.angle_gamma   90.00
#
_symmetry.space_group_name_H-M   'P 1'
#
loop_
_entity.id
_entity.type
_entity.pdbx_description
1 polymer ?
#
loop_
_entity_poly.entity_id
_entity_poly.type
_entity_poly.pdbx_seq_one_letter_code
_entity_poly.pdbx_strand_id
1 'polypeptide(L)'
;MSEEYFLKYNGDQVFVVLLGYSGNKTYLYYPKGDAIFIVSDDGVSLKEIDQVIGSAPAGFKLSEPKEIWDKIKSRQVTWYIEGKEVVSDNVYVVTKSEIGYKKAEEFSPNRLKYYILKEQNPWDYANWCCVLIVSKNDVQNLPSSFTKITID
;
A
#
# COMPACT_ATOMS: atom_id res chain seq x y z
N MET A 1 1.22 17.60 3.87
CA MET A 1 0.72 16.29 3.39
C MET A 1 0.50 15.44 4.64
N SER A 2 -0.62 15.63 5.33
CA SER A 2 -1.97 15.01 5.19
C SER A 2 -2.15 13.90 6.23
N GLU A 3 -2.47 14.30 7.47
CA GLU A 3 -2.77 13.42 8.61
C GLU A 3 -3.87 12.38 8.30
N GLU A 4 -4.68 12.64 7.26
CA GLU A 4 -5.79 11.82 6.77
C GLU A 4 -5.39 10.39 6.33
N TYR A 5 -4.12 10.16 6.02
CA TYR A 5 -3.62 8.85 5.58
C TYR A 5 -2.96 8.04 6.69
N PHE A 6 -2.89 8.56 7.92
CA PHE A 6 -2.18 7.88 8.99
C PHE A 6 -3.06 7.67 10.22
N LEU A 7 -3.18 6.40 10.62
CA LEU A 7 -3.89 5.98 11.82
C LEU A 7 -2.88 5.66 12.93
N LYS A 8 -3.14 6.11 14.16
CA LYS A 8 -2.38 5.65 15.34
C LYS A 8 -3.01 4.36 15.88
N TYR A 9 -2.22 3.30 15.99
CA TYR A 9 -2.69 2.00 16.50
C TYR A 9 -1.57 1.29 17.26
N ASN A 10 -1.82 0.88 18.51
CA ASN A 10 -0.83 0.22 19.37
C ASN A 10 0.53 0.93 19.47
N GLY A 11 0.52 2.27 19.47
CA GLY A 11 1.74 3.09 19.54
C GLY A 11 2.42 3.32 18.19
N ASP A 12 2.00 2.64 17.12
CA ASP A 12 2.53 2.81 15.77
C ASP A 12 1.73 3.86 14.98
N GLN A 13 2.39 4.50 14.01
CA GLN A 13 1.76 5.33 12.99
C GLN A 13 1.64 4.51 11.69
N VAL A 14 0.41 4.31 11.22
CA VAL A 14 0.09 3.32 10.18
C VAL A 14 -0.49 4.01 8.95
N PHE A 15 0.17 3.86 7.81
CA PHE A 15 -0.37 4.33 6.52
C PHE A 15 -1.63 3.55 6.15
N VAL A 16 -2.71 4.26 5.85
CA VAL A 16 -4.02 3.70 5.51
C VAL A 16 -4.66 4.42 4.34
N VAL A 17 -5.54 3.70 3.64
CA VAL A 17 -6.28 4.19 2.48
C VAL A 17 -7.77 4.12 2.77
N LEU A 18 -8.47 5.25 2.65
CA LEU A 18 -9.92 5.29 2.82
C LEU A 18 -10.62 4.37 1.81
N LEU A 19 -11.47 3.48 2.33
CA LEU A 19 -12.36 2.63 1.53
C LEU A 19 -13.77 3.21 1.47
N GLY A 20 -14.23 3.85 2.54
CA GLY A 20 -15.54 4.50 2.61
C GLY A 20 -16.11 4.54 4.02
N TYR A 21 -17.39 4.87 4.10
CA TYR A 21 -18.14 5.07 5.33
C TYR A 21 -19.43 4.26 5.33
N SER A 22 -19.89 3.81 6.50
CA SER A 22 -21.23 3.24 6.68
C SER A 22 -21.73 3.51 8.10
N GLY A 23 -22.79 4.32 8.23
CA GLY A 23 -23.27 4.79 9.53
C GLY A 23 -22.17 5.57 10.26
N ASN A 24 -21.86 5.19 11.50
CA ASN A 24 -20.77 5.78 12.29
C ASN A 24 -19.41 5.10 12.08
N LYS A 25 -19.27 4.21 11.08
CA LYS A 25 -18.04 3.46 10.82
C LYS A 25 -17.28 4.02 9.63
N THR A 26 -15.98 4.22 9.80
CA THR A 26 -15.02 4.53 8.74
C THR A 26 -14.15 3.31 8.47
N TYR A 27 -14.03 2.91 7.21
CA TYR A 27 -13.26 1.75 6.79
C TYR A 27 -11.96 2.21 6.12
N LEU A 28 -10.84 1.83 6.71
CA LEU A 28 -9.49 2.23 6.31
C LEU A 28 -8.70 0.97 5.98
N TYR A 29 -8.29 0.80 4.74
CA TYR A 29 -7.43 -0.29 4.32
C TYR A 29 -5.99 -0.03 4.72
N TYR A 30 -5.33 -1.02 5.32
CA TYR A 30 -3.92 -1.02 5.66
C TYR A 30 -3.15 -1.86 4.61
N PRO A 31 -2.51 -1.23 3.62
CA PRO A 31 -1.94 -1.96 2.50
C PRO A 31 -0.84 -2.92 2.91
N LYS A 32 0.08 -2.54 3.81
CA LYS A 32 1.21 -3.39 4.20
C LYS A 32 0.75 -4.73 4.80
N GLY A 33 -0.28 -4.70 5.66
CA GLY A 33 -0.83 -5.90 6.31
C GLY A 33 -1.93 -6.63 5.54
N ASP A 34 -2.41 -6.06 4.42
CA ASP A 34 -3.60 -6.51 3.68
C ASP A 34 -4.81 -6.72 4.60
N ALA A 35 -5.10 -5.68 5.40
CA ALA A 35 -6.10 -5.71 6.46
C ALA A 35 -6.94 -4.43 6.46
N ILE A 36 -8.05 -4.42 7.19
CA ILE A 36 -8.95 -3.27 7.28
C ILE A 36 -9.09 -2.84 8.75
N PHE A 37 -8.82 -1.56 9.00
CA PHE A 37 -9.23 -0.90 10.23
C PHE A 37 -10.67 -0.40 10.07
N ILE A 38 -11.49 -0.68 11.08
CA ILE A 38 -12.83 -0.13 11.25
C ILE A 38 -12.74 0.83 12.44
N VAL A 39 -12.89 2.12 12.15
CA VAL A 39 -12.90 3.20 13.13
C VAL A 39 -14.34 3.60 13.40
N SER A 40 -14.72 3.65 14.67
CA SER A 40 -16.07 4.01 15.13
C SER A 40 -16.00 4.68 16.50
N ASP A 41 -17.15 5.10 17.03
CA ASP A 41 -17.24 5.70 18.37
C ASP A 41 -16.76 4.76 19.48
N ASP A 42 -16.90 3.44 19.28
CA ASP A 42 -16.44 2.40 20.22
C ASP A 42 -14.92 2.16 20.15
N GLY A 43 -14.23 2.82 19.22
CA GLY A 43 -12.78 2.72 19.02
C GLY A 43 -12.38 2.14 17.67
N VAL A 44 -11.14 1.63 17.63
CA VAL A 44 -10.49 1.11 16.42
C VAL A 44 -10.39 -0.41 16.51
N SER A 45 -10.92 -1.11 15.51
CA SER A 45 -10.76 -2.56 15.37
C SER A 45 -10.04 -2.91 14.08
N LEU A 46 -9.17 -3.92 14.12
CA LEU A 46 -8.48 -4.47 12.95
C LEU A 46 -9.18 -5.75 12.51
N LYS A 47 -9.41 -5.90 11.22
CA LYS A 47 -10.00 -7.09 10.59
C LYS A 47 -9.17 -7.56 9.42
N GLU A 48 -9.21 -8.87 9.17
CA GLU A 48 -8.64 -9.46 7.96
C GLU A 48 -9.68 -9.60 6.86
N ILE A 49 -9.22 -9.50 5.62
CA ILE A 49 -10.04 -9.70 4.43
C ILE A 49 -10.03 -11.20 4.10
N ASP A 50 -11.12 -11.90 4.38
CA ASP A 50 -11.25 -13.31 3.97
C ASP A 50 -11.66 -13.43 2.50
N GLN A 51 -12.55 -12.54 2.04
CA GLN A 51 -13.08 -12.57 0.69
C GLN A 51 -13.57 -11.19 0.24
N VAL A 52 -13.48 -10.91 -1.06
CA VAL A 52 -14.11 -9.78 -1.72
C VAL A 52 -15.22 -10.28 -2.64
N ILE A 53 -16.46 -9.86 -2.42
CA ILE A 53 -17.66 -10.21 -3.18
C ILE A 53 -18.23 -8.93 -3.80
N GLY A 54 -18.08 -8.74 -5.11
CA GLY A 54 -18.52 -7.50 -5.76
C GLY A 54 -17.57 -6.33 -5.45
N SER A 55 -18.09 -5.21 -4.95
CA SER A 55 -17.32 -3.98 -4.73
C SER A 55 -17.08 -3.65 -3.25
N ALA A 56 -15.90 -3.10 -2.97
CA ALA A 56 -15.52 -2.57 -1.67
C ALA A 56 -16.31 -1.28 -1.31
N PRO A 57 -16.61 -0.99 -0.02
CA PRO A 57 -16.37 -1.85 1.15
C PRO A 57 -17.50 -2.86 1.45
N ALA A 58 -18.69 -2.71 0.85
CA ALA A 58 -19.86 -3.55 1.12
C ALA A 58 -19.65 -5.04 0.79
N GLY A 59 -18.75 -5.32 -0.16
CA GLY A 59 -18.40 -6.65 -0.61
C GLY A 59 -17.38 -7.41 0.25
N PHE A 60 -16.79 -6.79 1.28
CA PHE A 60 -15.79 -7.49 2.08
C PHE A 60 -16.42 -8.44 3.09
N LYS A 61 -15.98 -9.69 3.07
CA LYS A 61 -16.14 -10.62 4.18
C LYS A 61 -14.93 -10.51 5.08
N LEU A 62 -15.17 -10.11 6.33
CA LEU A 62 -14.13 -9.79 7.30
C LEU A 62 -14.12 -10.80 8.45
N SER A 63 -12.92 -11.14 8.94
CA SER A 63 -12.72 -11.95 10.14
C SER A 63 -11.87 -11.22 11.17
N GLU A 64 -11.83 -11.78 12.39
CA GLU A 64 -10.77 -11.40 13.33
C GLU A 64 -9.40 -11.75 12.74
N PRO A 65 -8.35 -10.99 13.10
CA PRO A 65 -7.01 -11.31 12.66
C PRO A 65 -6.52 -12.65 13.22
N LYS A 66 -5.99 -13.49 12.33
CA LYS A 66 -5.40 -14.80 12.69
C LYS A 66 -4.02 -14.66 13.33
N GLU A 67 -3.39 -13.50 13.17
CA GLU A 67 -2.06 -13.18 13.68
C GLU A 67 -2.10 -11.95 14.59
N ILE A 68 -1.09 -11.80 15.44
CA ILE A 68 -0.92 -10.60 16.27
C ILE A 68 -0.44 -9.40 15.45
N TRP A 69 -0.67 -8.20 15.96
CA TRP A 69 -0.32 -6.93 15.30
C TRP A 69 1.12 -6.87 14.77
N ASP A 70 2.10 -7.29 15.57
CA ASP A 70 3.52 -7.23 15.15
C ASP A 70 3.84 -8.11 13.94
N LYS A 71 3.11 -9.21 13.75
CA LYS A 71 3.22 -10.04 12.54
C LYS A 71 2.52 -9.39 11.36
N ILE A 72 1.33 -8.84 11.56
CA ILE A 72 0.55 -8.18 10.50
C ILE A 72 1.32 -6.97 9.94
N LYS A 73 1.89 -6.13 10.81
CA LYS A 73 2.59 -4.92 10.40
C LYS A 73 3.93 -5.19 9.69
N SER A 74 4.46 -6.40 9.83
CA SER A 74 5.72 -6.83 9.21
C SER A 74 5.53 -7.70 7.96
N ARG A 75 4.29 -7.92 7.50
CA ARG A 75 4.00 -8.72 6.29
C ARG A 75 4.73 -8.20 5.06
N GLN A 76 5.20 -9.13 4.23
CA GLN A 76 5.92 -8.81 3.00
C GLN A 76 4.96 -8.40 1.89
N VAL A 77 5.35 -7.39 1.13
CA VAL A 77 4.68 -6.94 -0.08
C VAL A 77 5.48 -7.45 -1.26
N THR A 78 4.79 -8.05 -2.23
CA THR A 78 5.41 -8.66 -3.41
C THR A 78 4.86 -7.96 -4.65
N TRP A 79 5.75 -7.30 -5.38
CA TRP A 79 5.47 -6.66 -6.66
C TRP A 79 5.74 -7.63 -7.81
N TYR A 80 4.88 -7.61 -8.81
CA TYR A 80 5.06 -8.34 -10.06
C TYR A 80 5.46 -7.35 -11.15
N ILE A 81 6.74 -7.38 -11.54
CA ILE A 81 7.37 -6.40 -12.44
C ILE A 81 8.09 -7.16 -13.56
N GLU A 82 7.66 -6.95 -14.80
CA GLU A 82 8.18 -7.63 -15.99
C GLU A 82 8.28 -9.17 -15.81
N GLY A 83 7.26 -9.77 -15.18
CA GLY A 83 7.20 -11.21 -14.92
C GLY A 83 8.10 -11.71 -13.78
N LYS A 84 8.70 -10.81 -12.99
CA LYS A 84 9.52 -11.13 -11.82
C LYS A 84 8.83 -10.67 -10.54
N GLU A 85 9.09 -11.42 -9.47
CA GLU A 85 8.67 -11.05 -8.12
C GLU A 85 9.74 -10.19 -7.45
N VAL A 86 9.30 -9.08 -6.85
CA VAL A 86 10.15 -8.16 -6.08
C VAL A 86 9.52 -7.94 -4.71
N VAL A 87 10.20 -8.40 -3.66
CA VAL A 87 9.74 -8.19 -2.28
C VAL A 87 10.20 -6.81 -1.79
N SER A 88 9.26 -5.88 -1.68
CA SER A 88 9.53 -4.51 -1.24
C SER A 88 8.24 -3.79 -0.87
N ASP A 89 8.30 -2.90 0.11
CA ASP A 89 7.13 -2.10 0.52
C ASP A 89 6.73 -1.13 -0.58
N ASN A 90 7.74 -0.46 -1.16
CA ASN A 90 7.61 0.46 -2.27
C ASN A 90 8.64 0.15 -3.36
N VAL A 91 8.40 0.61 -4.58
CA VAL A 91 9.29 0.40 -5.72
C VAL A 91 9.58 1.74 -6.40
N TYR A 92 10.85 1.96 -6.74
CA TYR A 92 11.28 3.08 -7.57
C TYR A 92 11.75 2.54 -8.92
N VAL A 93 10.98 2.80 -9.97
CA VAL A 93 11.27 2.36 -11.33
C VAL A 93 11.95 3.48 -12.10
N VAL A 94 13.17 3.24 -12.56
CA VAL A 94 13.89 4.13 -13.47
C VAL A 94 13.62 3.68 -14.91
N THR A 95 13.13 4.60 -15.74
CA THR A 95 12.90 4.37 -17.17
C THR A 95 13.61 5.42 -18.02
N LYS A 96 14.01 5.09 -19.26
CA LYS A 96 14.55 6.07 -20.21
C LYS A 96 13.52 6.56 -21.22
N SER A 97 12.37 5.89 -21.32
CA SER A 97 11.41 6.05 -22.41
C SER A 97 9.99 6.35 -21.89
N GLU A 98 9.19 7.00 -22.73
CA GLU A 98 7.74 7.15 -22.49
C GLU A 98 7.03 5.79 -22.44
N ILE A 99 7.55 4.80 -23.18
CA ILE A 99 7.04 3.43 -23.19
C ILE A 99 7.17 2.81 -21.79
N GLY A 100 8.26 3.08 -21.07
CA GLY A 100 8.43 2.56 -19.71
C GLY A 100 7.39 3.08 -18.70
N TYR A 101 6.83 4.29 -18.88
CA TYR A 101 5.70 4.72 -18.04
C TYR A 101 4.46 3.85 -18.27
N LYS A 102 4.18 3.50 -19.53
CA LYS A 102 3.03 2.63 -19.87
C LYS A 102 3.24 1.22 -19.34
N LYS A 103 4.44 0.66 -19.50
CA LYS A 103 4.79 -0.63 -18.90
C LYS A 103 4.60 -0.62 -17.38
N ALA A 104 4.99 0.47 -16.71
CA ALA A 104 4.86 0.58 -15.26
C ALA A 104 3.40 0.52 -14.78
N GLU A 105 2.42 0.91 -15.60
CA GLU A 105 1.00 0.81 -15.30
C GLU A 105 0.49 -0.65 -15.26
N GLU A 106 1.22 -1.58 -15.87
CA GLU A 106 0.93 -3.02 -15.83
C GLU A 106 1.49 -3.71 -14.58
N PHE A 107 2.37 -3.02 -13.82
CA PHE A 107 2.95 -3.55 -12.60
C PHE A 107 1.98 -3.43 -11.44
N SER A 108 1.93 -4.47 -10.62
CA SER A 108 1.04 -4.49 -9.46
C SER A 108 1.65 -5.29 -8.31
N PRO A 109 1.37 -4.91 -7.06
CA PRO A 109 1.65 -5.73 -5.91
C PRO A 109 0.52 -6.74 -5.65
N ASN A 110 0.81 -7.74 -4.82
CA ASN A 110 -0.20 -8.61 -4.21
C ASN A 110 -1.01 -7.87 -3.13
N ARG A 111 -1.62 -6.73 -3.47
CA ARG A 111 -2.40 -5.87 -2.57
C ARG A 111 -3.64 -5.32 -3.26
N LEU A 112 -4.69 -5.12 -2.47
CA LEU A 112 -5.97 -4.65 -2.98
C LEU A 112 -5.93 -3.21 -3.51
N LYS A 113 -5.22 -2.31 -2.83
CA LYS A 113 -4.99 -0.94 -3.25
C LYS A 113 -3.50 -0.61 -3.15
N TYR A 114 -3.04 0.16 -4.13
CA TYR A 114 -1.67 0.62 -4.28
C TYR A 114 -1.67 1.89 -5.14
N TYR A 115 -0.53 2.58 -5.21
CA TYR A 115 -0.37 3.81 -5.98
C TYR A 115 0.72 3.64 -7.03
N ILE A 116 0.46 4.11 -8.24
CA ILE A 116 1.46 4.29 -9.29
C ILE A 116 1.58 5.78 -9.54
N LEU A 117 2.77 6.33 -9.29
CA LEU A 117 3.05 7.76 -9.34
C LEU A 117 4.16 8.05 -10.36
N LYS A 118 4.07 9.18 -11.04
CA LYS A 118 5.06 9.61 -12.04
C LYS A 118 5.88 10.78 -11.49
N GLU A 119 7.21 10.68 -11.61
CA GLU A 119 8.16 11.77 -11.30
C GLU A 119 8.03 12.37 -9.89
N GLN A 120 7.65 11.55 -8.91
CA GLN A 120 7.54 11.98 -7.51
C GLN A 120 8.86 11.76 -6.75
N ASN A 121 9.06 12.53 -5.68
CA ASN A 121 10.19 12.32 -4.77
C ASN A 121 9.88 11.16 -3.80
N PRO A 122 10.66 10.07 -3.79
CA PRO A 122 10.40 8.90 -2.94
C PRO A 122 10.43 9.20 -1.43
N TRP A 123 11.17 10.23 -1.00
CA TRP A 123 11.23 10.61 0.43
C TRP A 123 9.89 11.09 0.99
N ASP A 124 9.01 11.66 0.16
CA ASP A 124 7.68 12.08 0.58
C ASP A 124 6.76 10.89 0.91
N TYR A 125 7.13 9.69 0.44
CA TYR A 125 6.38 8.44 0.58
C TYR A 125 7.14 7.41 1.41
N ALA A 126 8.20 7.81 2.12
CA ALA A 126 9.07 6.89 2.87
C ALA A 126 8.31 6.02 3.89
N ASN A 127 7.26 6.59 4.51
CA ASN A 127 6.43 5.93 5.52
C ASN A 127 5.12 5.35 4.94
N TRP A 128 4.93 5.40 3.62
CA TRP A 128 3.77 4.81 2.95
C TRP A 128 4.08 3.34 2.62
N CYS A 129 3.04 2.57 2.32
CA CYS A 129 3.20 1.27 1.66
C CYS A 129 2.58 1.30 0.30
N CYS A 130 3.16 0.45 -0.54
CA CYS A 130 2.54 -0.09 -1.72
C CYS A 130 2.43 1.03 -2.76
N VAL A 131 3.51 1.80 -2.87
CA VAL A 131 3.71 2.88 -3.82
C VAL A 131 4.78 2.44 -4.83
N LEU A 132 4.46 2.56 -6.11
CA LEU A 132 5.42 2.52 -7.19
C LEU A 132 5.60 3.92 -7.74
N ILE A 133 6.83 4.40 -7.77
CA ILE A 133 7.18 5.66 -8.42
C ILE A 133 7.98 5.32 -9.67
N VAL A 134 7.49 5.73 -10.83
CA VAL A 134 8.23 5.63 -12.10
C VAL A 134 8.81 7.00 -12.46
N SER A 135 10.11 7.04 -12.76
CA SER A 135 10.82 8.28 -13.05
C SER A 135 11.90 8.08 -14.12
N LYS A 136 12.20 9.16 -14.86
CA LYS A 136 13.39 9.23 -15.73
C LYS A 136 14.68 9.55 -14.97
N ASN A 137 14.56 10.06 -13.75
CA ASN A 137 15.69 10.44 -12.93
C ASN A 137 16.18 9.22 -12.16
N ASP A 138 17.47 8.91 -12.25
CA ASP A 138 18.07 7.87 -11.42
C ASP A 138 18.54 8.45 -10.08
N VAL A 139 17.71 8.32 -9.05
CA VAL A 139 18.02 8.79 -7.69
C VAL A 139 18.84 7.75 -6.94
N GLN A 140 20.09 8.06 -6.59
CA GLN A 140 20.99 7.11 -5.90
C GLN A 140 20.58 6.80 -4.45
N ASN A 141 20.07 7.80 -3.73
CA ASN A 141 19.71 7.67 -2.31
C ASN A 141 18.19 7.56 -2.12
N LEU A 142 17.70 6.34 -1.95
CA LEU A 142 16.29 6.04 -1.72
C LEU A 142 16.00 5.77 -0.23
N PRO A 143 14.78 6.05 0.25
CA PRO A 143 14.34 5.56 1.55
C PRO A 143 14.44 4.04 1.64
N SER A 144 14.66 3.50 2.84
CA SER A 144 14.82 2.05 3.05
C SER A 144 13.60 1.22 2.70
N SER A 145 12.41 1.83 2.59
CA SER A 145 11.18 1.18 2.15
C SER A 145 11.08 1.00 0.64
N PHE A 146 11.98 1.61 -0.14
CA PHE A 146 12.00 1.54 -1.60
C PHE A 146 13.07 0.59 -2.12
N THR A 147 12.69 -0.25 -3.08
CA THR A 147 13.63 -1.00 -3.93
C THR A 147 13.71 -0.35 -5.29
N LYS A 148 14.93 -0.07 -5.79
CA LYS A 148 15.16 0.46 -7.14
C LYS A 148 15.12 -0.65 -8.18
N ILE A 149 14.46 -0.38 -9.30
CA ILE A 149 14.47 -1.23 -10.50
C ILE A 149 14.70 -0.33 -11.71
N THR A 150 15.43 -0.82 -12.69
CA THR A 150 15.59 -0.14 -13.99
C THR A 150 14.90 -0.96 -15.06
N ILE A 151 14.12 -0.30 -15.91
CA ILE A 151 13.48 -0.88 -17.09
C ILE A 151 13.85 -0.08 -18.34
N ASP A 152 13.80 -0.73 -19.51
CA ASP A 152 14.09 -0.14 -20.82
C ASP A 152 12.84 0.44 -21.51
#